data_AF-A0A838KGS6-F1
#
_entry.id   AF-A0A838KGS6-F1
#
_cell.length_a   1.000
_cell.length_b   1.000
_cell.length_c   1.000
_cell.angle_alpha   90.00
_cell.angle_beta   90.00
_cell.angle_gamma   90.00
#
_symmetry.space_group_name_H-M   'P 1'
#
loop_
_entity.id
_entity.type
_entity.pdbx_description
1 polymer ?
#
loop_
_entity_poly.entity_id
_entity_poly.type
_entity_poly.pdbx_seq_one_letter_code
_entity_poly.pdbx_strand_id
1 'polypeptide(L)' 'DPMAVRLLANKPAGLFPDYRPEVFERLLSHRFEIERQVTLESGTRRLYSAVPRG' A
#
# COMPACT_ATOMS: atom_id res chain seq x y z
N ASP A 1 6.29 -7.38 2.35
CA ASP A 1 5.85 -7.57 3.75
C ASP A 1 5.60 -9.05 3.99
N PRO A 2 6.44 -9.74 4.81
CA PRO A 2 6.29 -11.17 5.11
C PRO A 2 4.92 -11.55 5.68
N MET A 3 4.29 -10.66 6.46
CA MET A 3 2.98 -10.91 7.03
C MET A 3 1.88 -10.86 5.97
N ALA A 4 1.96 -9.88 5.05
CA ALA A 4 1.04 -9.81 3.91
C ALA A 4 1.13 -11.07 3.02
N VAL A 5 2.34 -11.54 2.74
CA VAL A 5 2.56 -12.80 2.00
C VAL A 5 1.89 -13.97 2.73
N ARG A 6 2.09 -14.08 4.05
CA ARG A 6 1.49 -15.14 4.87
C ARG A 6 -0.04 -15.08 4.89
N LEU A 7 -0.63 -13.89 4.99
CA LEU A 7 -2.08 -13.71 4.99
C LEU A 7 -2.71 -14.04 3.63
N LEU A 8 -2.01 -13.76 2.53
CA LEU A 8 -2.47 -14.02 1.18
C LEU A 8 -2.28 -15.47 0.74
N ALA A 9 -1.31 -16.19 1.33
CA ALA A 9 -1.00 -17.58 0.95
C ALA A 9 -2.20 -18.54 1.06
N ASN A 10 -3.15 -18.28 1.95
CA ASN A 10 -4.35 -19.10 2.14
C ASN A 10 -5.55 -18.63 1.30
N LYS A 11 -5.37 -17.67 0.39
CA LYS A 11 -6.43 -17.13 -0.46
C LYS A 11 -6.33 -17.74 -1.85
N PRO A 12 -7.46 -17.96 -2.56
CA PRO A 12 -7.44 -18.37 -3.95
C PRO A 12 -6.53 -17.46 -4.79
N ALA A 13 -5.75 -18.07 -5.67
CA ALA A 13 -4.90 -17.33 -6.60
C ALA A 13 -5.74 -16.33 -7.39
N GLY A 14 -5.26 -15.10 -7.49
CA GLY A 14 -5.95 -14.04 -8.23
C GLY A 14 -7.17 -13.42 -7.53
N LEU A 15 -7.50 -13.80 -6.28
CA LEU A 15 -8.61 -13.17 -5.55
C LEU A 15 -8.35 -11.68 -5.23
N PHE A 16 -7.09 -11.30 -5.03
CA PHE A 16 -6.68 -9.92 -4.75
C PHE A 16 -5.54 -9.49 -5.68
N PRO A 17 -5.79 -9.39 -7.00
CA PRO A 17 -4.74 -9.15 -8.01
C PRO A 17 -4.10 -7.76 -7.85
N ASP A 18 -4.84 -6.85 -7.22
CA ASP A 18 -4.47 -5.46 -6.98
C ASP A 18 -3.94 -5.19 -5.58
N TYR A 19 -3.75 -6.22 -4.75
CA TYR A 19 -3.12 -6.07 -3.43
C TYR A 19 -1.61 -5.90 -3.59
N ARG A 20 -1.21 -4.73 -4.06
CA ARG A 20 0.17 -4.34 -4.34
C ARG A 20 0.41 -2.90 -3.85
N PRO A 21 1.58 -2.58 -3.28
CA PRO A 21 1.88 -1.24 -2.78
C PRO A 21 1.69 -0.15 -3.84
N GLU A 22 2.04 -0.42 -5.10
CA GLU A 22 1.97 0.54 -6.21
C GLU A 22 0.52 0.86 -6.57
N VAL A 23 -0.38 -0.13 -6.46
CA VAL A 23 -1.82 0.07 -6.69
C VAL A 23 -2.41 0.90 -5.55
N PHE A 24 -2.06 0.59 -4.30
CA PHE A 24 -2.49 1.38 -3.15
C PHE A 24 -2.05 2.85 -3.29
N GLU A 25 -0.78 3.10 -3.61
CA GLU A 25 -0.22 4.44 -3.75
C GLU A 25 -0.86 5.24 -4.88
N ARG A 26 -1.14 4.58 -6.02
CA ARG A 26 -1.91 5.17 -7.12
C ARG A 26 -3.33 5.57 -6.67
N LEU A 27 -4.04 4.68 -5.98
CA LEU A 27 -5.39 4.94 -5.48
C LEU A 27 -5.40 6.04 -4.42
N LEU A 28 -4.39 6.08 -3.55
CA LEU A 28 -4.21 7.13 -2.55
C LEU A 28 -3.99 8.49 -3.24
N SER A 29 -3.04 8.56 -4.18
CA SER A 29 -2.71 9.79 -4.92
C SER A 29 -3.87 10.34 -5.76
N HIS A 30 -4.80 9.47 -6.16
CA HIS A 30 -5.99 9.88 -6.88
C HIS A 30 -6.97 10.68 -6.01
N ARG A 31 -7.04 10.39 -4.70
CA ARG A 31 -7.95 11.06 -3.76
C ARG A 31 -7.26 12.03 -2.80
N PHE A 32 -5.95 11.92 -2.66
CA PHE A 32 -5.14 12.70 -1.74
C PHE A 32 -3.92 13.27 -2.45
N GLU A 33 -3.45 14.40 -1.96
CA GLU A 33 -2.11 14.89 -2.24
C GLU A 33 -1.15 14.35 -1.20
N ILE A 34 -0.16 13.57 -1.64
CA ILE A 34 0.85 12.99 -0.74
C ILE A 34 1.94 14.03 -0.52
N GLU A 35 1.99 14.58 0.69
CA GLU A 35 2.98 15.60 1.09
C GLU A 35 4.29 14.96 1.51
N ARG A 36 4.23 13.78 2.13
CA ARG A 36 5.42 13.08 2.64
C ARG A 36 5.22 11.59 2.60
N GLN A 37 6.29 10.90 2.24
CA GLN A 37 6.41 9.46 2.37
C GLN A 37 7.65 9.09 3.15
N VAL A 38 7.53 8.10 4.04
CA VAL A 38 8.65 7.51 4.76
C VAL A 38 8.61 6.00 4.64
N THR A 39 9.68 5.41 4.15
CA THR A 39 9.92 3.97 4.30
C THR A 39 10.64 3.75 5.62
N LEU A 40 10.08 2.94 6.52
CA LEU A 40 10.71 2.61 7.79
C LEU A 40 11.88 1.65 7.57
N GLU A 41 12.79 1.58 8.55
CA GLU A 41 14.03 0.79 8.47
C GLU A 41 13.82 -0.69 8.14
N SER A 42 12.64 -1.23 8.45
CA SER A 42 12.26 -2.61 8.10
C SER A 42 12.05 -2.85 6.59
N GLY A 43 12.02 -1.79 5.77
CA GLY A 43 11.84 -1.84 4.31
C GLY A 43 10.46 -2.31 3.83
N THR A 44 9.61 -2.79 4.74
CA THR A 44 8.31 -3.40 4.43
C THR A 44 7.13 -2.56 4.85
N ARG A 45 7.39 -1.44 5.56
CA ARG A 45 6.37 -0.51 6.01
C ARG A 45 6.64 0.88 5.46
N ARG A 46 5.59 1.50 4.90
CA ARG A 46 5.60 2.87 4.40
C ARG A 46 4.53 3.66 5.15
N LEU A 47 4.88 4.88 5.55
CA LEU A 47 3.94 5.86 6.09
C LEU A 47 3.75 6.96 5.05
N TYR A 48 2.50 7.37 4.87
CA TYR A 48 2.13 8.47 3.98
C TYR A 48 1.46 9.56 4.82
N SER A 49 1.97 10.79 4.72
CA SER A 49 1.25 12.00 5.12
C SER A 49 0.60 12.55 3.86
N ALA A 50 -0.73 12.68 3.88
CA ALA A 50 -1.47 13.11 2.71
C ALA A 50 -2.72 13.88 3.13
N VAL A 51 -3.10 14.87 2.33
CA VAL A 51 -4.29 15.70 2.53
C VAL A 51 -5.35 15.36 1.46
N PRO A 52 -6.66 15.34 1.79
CA PRO A 52 -7.69 15.08 0.80
C PRO A 52 -7.61 16.08 -0.36
N ARG A 53 -7.80 15.60 -1.59
CA ARG A 53 -8.11 16.48 -2.72
C ARG A 53 -9.56 16.93 -2.57
N GLY A 54 -9.82 18.20 -2.88
CA GLY A 54 -11.15 18.81 -2.81
C GLY A 54 -12.17 18.15 -3.73
#